data_AF-A0A3B8W5U8-F1
#
_entry.id   AF-A0A3B8W5U8-F1
#
_cell.length_a   1.000
_cell.length_b   1.000
_cell.length_c   1.000
_cell.angle_alpha   90.00
_cell.angle_beta   90.00
_cell.angle_gamma   90.00
#
_symmetry.space_group_name_H-M   'P 1'
#
loop_
_entity.id
_entity.type
_entity.pdbx_description
1 polymer ?
#
loop_
_entity_poly.entity_id
_entity_poly.type
_entity_poly.pdbx_seq_one_letter_code
_entity_poly.pdbx_strand_id
1 'polypeptide(L)' 'GDVLMDGWRKFIATKGNETLNVNLPGGFTSQECKNYLVRGVPRIVIVDKEGKIVDAYAKRPSDPKLKKQLVELL' A
#
# COMPACT_ATOMS: atom_id res chain seq x y z
N GLY A 1 -10.85 0.43 15.93
CA GLY A 1 -11.84 1.17 16.73
C GLY A 1 -12.07 2.53 16.11
N ASP A 2 -13.23 3.12 16.37
CA ASP A 2 -13.73 4.30 15.65
C ASP A 2 -12.78 5.50 15.74
N VAL A 3 -12.11 5.69 16.89
CA VAL A 3 -11.11 6.75 17.10
C VAL A 3 -9.97 6.72 16.07
N LEU A 4 -9.46 5.52 15.74
CA LEU A 4 -8.38 5.38 14.76
C LEU A 4 -8.87 5.66 13.33
N MET A 5 -10.12 5.28 13.04
CA MET A 5 -10.75 5.53 11.75
C MET A 5 -10.99 7.02 11.52
N ASP A 6 -11.46 7.74 12.53
CA ASP A 6 -11.68 9.19 12.45
C ASP A 6 -10.36 9.95 12.28
N GLY A 7 -9.32 9.55 13.01
CA GLY A 7 -7.98 10.11 12.85
C GLY A 7 -7.43 9.88 11.43
N TRP A 8 -7.58 8.66 10.91
CA TRP A 8 -7.16 8.32 9.55
C TRP A 8 -7.93 9.12 8.49
N ARG A 9 -9.25 9.25 8.61
CA ARG A 9 -10.08 10.05 7.68
C ARG A 9 -9.64 11.51 7.66
N LYS A 10 -9.41 12.12 8.82
CA LYS A 10 -8.90 13.50 8.92
C LYS A 10 -7.54 13.64 8.25
N PHE A 11 -6.62 12.70 8.49
CA PHE A 11 -5.30 12.72 7.87
C PHE A 11 -5.37 12.58 6.34
N ILE A 12 -6.16 11.64 5.82
CA ILE A 12 -6.31 11.43 4.38
C ILE A 12 -6.97 12.63 3.69
N ALA A 13 -7.92 13.32 4.34
CA ALA A 13 -8.50 14.54 3.80
C ALA A 13 -7.47 15.67 3.60
N THR A 14 -6.32 15.63 4.28
CA THR A 14 -5.20 16.56 4.03
C THR A 14 -4.28 16.13 2.89
N LYS A 15 -4.43 14.90 2.39
CA LYS A 15 -3.66 14.38 1.25
C LYS A 15 -4.45 14.65 -0.04
N GLY A 16 -3.76 15.08 -1.10
CA GLY A 16 -4.37 15.31 -2.40
C GLY A 16 -4.87 14.01 -3.05
N ASN A 17 -5.49 14.15 -4.23
CA ASN A 17 -6.20 13.07 -4.92
C ASN A 17 -5.30 12.15 -5.76
N GLU A 18 -3.98 12.26 -5.64
CA GLU A 18 -3.01 11.49 -6.44
C GLU A 18 -2.93 10.01 -6.02
N THR A 19 -3.47 9.65 -4.86
CA THR A 19 -3.43 8.29 -4.33
C THR A 19 -4.81 7.82 -3.87
N LEU A 20 -5.15 6.58 -4.23
CA LEU A 20 -6.33 5.90 -3.69
C LEU A 20 -6.00 5.38 -2.29
N ASN A 21 -6.69 5.90 -1.28
CA ASN A 21 -6.54 5.49 0.11
C ASN A 21 -7.81 4.79 0.57
N VAL A 22 -7.70 3.49 0.86
CA VAL A 22 -8.82 2.66 1.30
C VAL A 22 -8.58 2.09 2.68
N ASN A 23 -9.67 1.87 3.41
CA ASN A 23 -9.64 1.06 4.61
C ASN A 23 -9.95 -0.40 4.25
N LEU A 24 -9.28 -1.33 4.91
CA LEU A 24 -9.50 -2.76 4.73
C LEU A 24 -10.39 -3.29 5.87
N PRO A 25 -11.66 -3.65 5.61
CA PRO A 25 -12.52 -4.26 6.61
C PRO A 25 -11.89 -5.51 7.21
N GLY A 26 -11.98 -5.66 8.53
CA GLY A 26 -11.32 -6.75 9.27
C GLY A 26 -9.81 -6.57 9.48
N GLY A 27 -9.17 -5.58 8.85
CA GLY A 27 -7.74 -5.29 9.06
C GLY A 27 -6.86 -6.52 8.86
N PHE A 28 -5.96 -6.80 9.81
CA PHE A 28 -5.04 -7.95 9.74
C PHE A 28 -5.71 -9.33 9.72
N THR A 29 -6.99 -9.46 10.10
CA THR A 29 -7.71 -10.75 10.06
C THR A 29 -8.46 -10.99 8.75
N SER A 30 -8.47 -9.99 7.85
CA SER A 30 -9.12 -10.04 6.54
C SER A 30 -8.58 -11.14 5.62
N GLN A 31 -9.38 -11.56 4.64
CA GLN A 31 -8.97 -12.57 3.67
C GLN A 31 -7.88 -12.02 2.75
N GLU A 32 -7.92 -10.73 2.46
CA GLU A 32 -6.93 -9.99 1.68
C GLU A 32 -5.57 -10.03 2.38
N CYS A 33 -5.49 -9.73 3.68
CA CYS A 33 -4.23 -9.86 4.42
C CYS A 33 -3.68 -11.30 4.39
N LYS A 34 -4.55 -12.32 4.43
CA LYS A 34 -4.13 -13.72 4.30
C LYS A 34 -3.61 -14.04 2.89
N ASN A 35 -4.37 -13.68 1.86
CA ASN A 35 -4.04 -13.95 0.46
C ASN A 35 -2.72 -13.26 0.03
N TYR A 36 -2.49 -12.04 0.50
CA TYR A 36 -1.27 -11.27 0.23
C TYR A 36 -0.15 -11.48 1.27
N LEU A 37 -0.33 -12.43 2.21
CA LEU A 37 0.64 -12.75 3.26
C LEU A 37 1.11 -11.52 4.06
N VAL A 38 0.19 -10.58 4.32
CA VAL A 38 0.45 -9.36 5.11
C VAL A 38 0.45 -9.72 6.60
N ARG A 39 1.66 -9.95 7.13
CA ARG A 39 1.88 -10.26 8.56
C ARG A 39 2.25 -9.03 9.40
N GLY A 40 2.45 -7.88 8.75
CA GLY A 40 2.86 -6.63 9.38
C GLY A 40 2.92 -5.49 8.37
N VAL A 41 3.11 -4.27 8.89
CA VAL A 41 3.19 -3.04 8.08
C VAL A 41 4.51 -2.30 8.33
N PRO A 42 5.03 -1.55 7.33
CA PRO A 42 4.50 -1.41 5.97
C PRO A 42 4.84 -2.62 5.09
N ARG A 43 3.92 -2.95 4.19
CA ARG A 43 4.12 -3.90 3.09
C ARG A 43 3.93 -3.15 1.77
N ILE A 44 4.88 -3.27 0.87
CA ILE A 44 4.89 -2.53 -0.41
C ILE A 44 5.03 -3.54 -1.53
N VAL A 45 4.19 -3.38 -2.54
CA VAL A 45 4.09 -4.27 -3.69
C VAL A 45 4.10 -3.41 -4.96
N ILE A 46 4.84 -3.82 -5.97
CA ILE A 46 4.78 -3.25 -7.32
C ILE A 46 3.87 -4.15 -8.16
N VAL A 47 2.87 -3.53 -8.79
CA VAL A 47 1.92 -4.17 -9.71
C VAL A 47 2.05 -3.50 -11.07
N ASP A 48 2.06 -4.28 -12.14
CA ASP A 48 2.09 -3.76 -13.51
C ASP A 48 0.71 -3.29 -14.00
N LYS A 49 0.65 -2.80 -15.23
CA LYS A 49 -0.58 -2.32 -15.87
C LYS A 49 -1.61 -3.42 -16.15
N GLU A 50 -1.18 -4.68 -16.18
CA GLU A 50 -2.06 -5.86 -16.37
C GLU A 50 -2.57 -6.42 -15.03
N GLY A 51 -2.15 -5.83 -13.90
CA GLY A 51 -2.54 -6.26 -12.56
C GLY A 51 -1.67 -7.39 -11.99
N LYS A 52 -0.53 -7.71 -12.59
CA LYS A 52 0.40 -8.74 -12.09
C LYS A 52 1.38 -8.15 -11.08
N ILE A 53 1.70 -8.92 -10.04
CA ILE A 53 2.71 -8.55 -9.06
C ILE A 53 4.09 -8.74 -9.68
N VAL A 54 4.83 -7.64 -9.83
CA VAL A 54 6.23 -7.64 -10.32
C VAL A 54 7.21 -7.78 -9.17
N ASP A 55 6.91 -7.17 -8.02
CA ASP A 55 7.72 -7.27 -6.80
C ASP A 55 6.82 -7.27 -5.57
N ALA A 56 6.76 -8.40 -4.86
CA ALA A 56 5.93 -8.57 -3.67
C ALA A 56 6.57 -8.02 -2.38
N TYR A 57 7.84 -7.60 -2.43
CA TYR A 57 8.65 -7.15 -1.28
C TYR A 57 9.46 -5.90 -1.64
N ALA A 58 8.83 -4.97 -2.35
CA ALA A 58 9.49 -3.79 -2.85
C ALA A 58 10.03 -2.89 -1.72
N LYS A 59 11.05 -2.10 -2.07
CA LYS A 59 11.63 -1.10 -1.16
C LYS A 59 10.64 0.00 -0.82
N ARG A 60 10.93 0.76 0.24
CA ARG A 60 10.14 1.93 0.66
C ARG A 60 10.11 3.01 -0.43
N PRO A 61 9.00 3.77 -0.59
CA PRO A 61 8.97 4.92 -1.50
C PRO A 61 10.07 5.95 -1.23
N SER A 62 10.53 6.04 0.01
CA SER A 62 11.64 6.91 0.41
C SER A 62 13.02 6.37 0.02
N ASP A 63 13.15 5.10 -0.40
CA ASP A 63 14.41 4.53 -0.86
C ASP A 63 14.66 4.94 -2.33
N PRO A 64 15.74 5.67 -2.63
CA PRO A 64 16.01 6.14 -4.00
C PRO A 64 16.20 4.99 -5.00
N LYS A 65 16.58 3.79 -4.54
CA LYS A 65 16.72 2.62 -5.41
C LYS A 65 15.37 2.13 -5.95
N LEU A 66 14.26 2.40 -5.25
CA LEU A 66 12.92 2.06 -5.76
C LEU A 66 12.62 2.86 -7.02
N LYS A 67 12.88 4.17 -7.00
CA LYS A 67 12.65 5.04 -8.15
C LYS A 67 13.44 4.57 -9.37
N LYS A 68 14.70 4.17 -9.18
CA LYS A 68 15.53 3.63 -10.25
C LYS A 68 14.92 2.36 -10.86
N GLN A 69 14.52 1.40 -10.03
CA GLN A 69 13.87 0.16 -10.47
C GLN A 69 12.57 0.43 -11.26
N LEU A 70 11.74 1.38 -10.80
CA LEU A 70 10.50 1.73 -11.50
C LEU A 70 10.75 2.35 -12.87
N VAL A 71 11.78 3.20 -13.02
CA VAL A 71 12.16 3.79 -14.32
C VAL A 71 12.67 2.72 -15.29
N GLU A 72 13.35 1.69 -14.80
CA GLU A 72 13.83 0.56 -15.63
C GLU A 72 12.70 -0.37 -16.10
N LEU A 73 11.52 -0.31 -15.47
CA LEU A 73 10.34 -1.13 -15.80
C LEU A 73 9.34 -0.43 -16.73
N LEU A 74 9.56 0.85 -17.07
CA LEU A 74 8.74 1.66 -17.98
C LEU A 74 9.21 1.55 -19.43
#